data_AF-A0A2N6FFG6-F1
#
_entry.id   AF-A0A2N6FFG6-F1
#
_cell.length_a   1.000
_cell.length_b   1.000
_cell.length_c   1.000
_cell.angle_alpha   90.00
_cell.angle_beta   90.00
_cell.angle_gamma   90.00
#
_symmetry.space_group_name_H-M   'P 1'
#
loop_
_entity.id
_entity.type
_entity.pdbx_description
1 polymer ?
#
loop_
_entity_poly.entity_id
_entity_poly.type
_entity_poly.pdbx_seq_one_letter_code
_entity_poly.pdbx_strand_id
1 'polypeptide(L)' 'MSFCNILESCQFFKLYGESSDRVCKGFIDCYCRGPLWDRCARKGYFASKGEQPEGRMLQSGELLE' A
#
# COMPACT_ATOMS: atom_id res chain seq x y z
N MET A 1 -6.44 16.16 2.57
CA MET A 1 -6.71 15.20 1.48
C MET A 1 -5.39 14.52 1.15
N SER A 2 -5.21 13.29 1.62
CA SER A 2 -4.00 12.47 1.46
C SER A 2 -4.05 11.81 0.08
N PHE A 3 -3.30 12.35 -0.89
CA PHE A 3 -3.31 11.84 -2.27
C PHE A 3 -2.14 10.91 -2.53
N CYS A 4 -2.41 9.60 -2.61
CA CYS A 4 -1.46 8.63 -3.12
C CYS A 4 -1.54 8.58 -4.65
N ASN A 5 -0.51 9.08 -5.34
CA ASN A 5 -0.41 9.17 -6.80
C ASN A 5 -0.36 7.82 -7.53
N ILE A 6 -0.17 6.72 -6.80
CA ILE A 6 -0.14 5.37 -7.35
C ILE A 6 -1.31 4.51 -6.86
N LEU A 7 -2.33 5.10 -6.21
CA LEU A 7 -3.40 4.33 -5.58
C LEU A 7 -4.14 3.44 -6.58
N GLU A 8 -4.49 4.00 -7.74
CA GLU A 8 -5.21 3.28 -8.80
C GLU A 8 -4.35 2.19 -9.47
N SER A 9 -3.02 2.34 -9.47
CA SER A 9 -2.13 1.33 -10.03
C SER A 9 -1.70 0.29 -8.99
N CYS A 10 -1.71 0.62 -7.69
CA CYS A 10 -1.22 -0.21 -6.59
C CYS A 10 -1.93 -1.57 -6.50
N GLN A 11 -1.18 -2.66 -6.75
CA GLN A 11 -1.70 -4.03 -6.65
C GLN A 11 -2.31 -4.38 -5.29
N PHE A 12 -1.71 -3.95 -4.18
CA PHE A 12 -2.30 -4.19 -2.85
C PHE A 12 -3.68 -3.56 -2.74
N PHE A 13 -3.83 -2.31 -3.18
CA PHE A 13 -5.12 -1.63 -3.11
C PHE A 13 -6.14 -2.24 -4.07
N LYS A 14 -5.73 -2.73 -5.24
CA LYS A 14 -6.62 -3.46 -6.15
C LYS A 14 -7.13 -4.78 -5.55
N LEU A 15 -6.25 -5.51 -4.86
CA LEU A 15 -6.59 -6.82 -4.28
C LEU A 15 -7.36 -6.71 -2.97
N TYR A 16 -7.00 -5.73 -2.13
CA TYR A 16 -7.47 -5.66 -0.75
C TYR A 16 -8.23 -4.38 -0.42
N GLY A 17 -8.36 -3.43 -1.35
CA GLY A 17 -9.00 -2.11 -1.17
C GLY A 17 -10.41 -2.16 -0.61
N GLU A 18 -11.12 -3.26 -0.88
CA GLU A 18 -12.47 -3.55 -0.39
C GLU A 18 -12.53 -4.81 0.49
N SER A 19 -11.37 -5.33 0.91
CA SER A 19 -11.30 -6.51 1.76
C SER A 19 -11.95 -6.24 3.13
N SER A 20 -12.70 -7.22 3.61
CA SER A 20 -13.27 -7.24 4.97
C SER A 20 -12.28 -7.75 6.02
N ASP A 21 -11.09 -8.21 5.59
CA ASP A 21 -10.02 -8.61 6.49
C ASP A 21 -9.55 -7.42 7.34
N ARG A 22 -9.53 -7.60 8.66
CA ARG A 22 -9.24 -6.53 9.63
C ARG A 22 -7.83 -5.98 9.46
N VAL A 23 -6.87 -6.84 9.14
CA VAL A 23 -5.46 -6.46 8.98
C VAL A 23 -5.31 -5.61 7.71
N CYS A 24 -5.85 -6.09 6.58
CA CYS A 24 -5.85 -5.36 5.32
C CYS A 24 -6.52 -3.99 5.45
N LYS A 25 -7.69 -3.94 6.10
CA LYS A 25 -8.42 -2.70 6.33
C LYS A 25 -7.60 -1.71 7.17
N GLY A 26 -6.96 -2.19 8.24
CA GLY A 26 -6.05 -1.38 9.05
C GLY A 26 -4.90 -0.79 8.23
N PHE A 27 -4.29 -1.57 7.35
CA PHE A 27 -3.24 -1.05 6.46
C PHE A 27 -3.77 0.01 5.48
N ILE A 28 -4.95 -0.17 4.91
CA ILE A 28 -5.56 0.81 3.98
C ILE A 28 -5.89 2.11 4.71
N ASP A 29 -6.52 2.00 5.87
CA ASP A 29 -6.94 3.15 6.65
C ASP A 29 -5.74 3.94 7.19
N CYS A 30 -4.60 3.28 7.45
CA CYS A 30 -3.36 3.94 7.88
C CYS A 30 -2.50 4.49 6.73
N TYR A 31 -2.24 3.69 5.70
CA TYR A 31 -1.22 3.95 4.67
C TYR A 31 -1.76 4.31 3.28
N CYS A 32 -3.04 4.05 2.99
CA CYS A 32 -3.63 4.42 1.70
C CYS A 32 -4.48 5.69 1.84
N ARG A 33 -5.36 5.72 2.84
CA ARG A 33 -6.29 6.83 3.09
C ARG A 33 -5.87 7.70 4.28
N GLY A 34 -5.02 7.17 5.14
CA GLY A 34 -4.64 7.77 6.42
C GLY A 34 -3.44 8.69 6.42
N PRO A 35 -2.98 9.09 7.62
CA PRO A 35 -1.88 10.02 7.80
C PRO A 35 -0.50 9.43 7.46
N LEU A 36 -0.36 8.10 7.40
CA LEU A 36 0.92 7.43 7.11
C LEU A 36 1.14 7.16 5.62
N TRP A 37 0.35 7.79 4.75
CA TRP A 37 0.41 7.58 3.30
C TRP A 37 1.78 7.88 2.67
N ASP A 38 2.51 8.84 3.23
CA ASP A 38 3.85 9.22 2.84
C ASP A 38 4.91 8.19 3.28
N ARG A 39 4.62 7.41 4.31
CA ARG A 39 5.47 6.33 4.84
C ARG A 39 5.20 4.97 4.21
N CYS A 40 4.33 4.89 3.22
CA CYS A 40 4.03 3.64 2.54
C CYS A 40 5.28 3.10 1.80
N ALA A 41 5.81 1.97 2.25
CA ALA A 41 7.01 1.37 1.66
C ALA A 41 6.78 1.00 0.18
N ARG A 42 5.56 0.58 -0.19
CA ARG A 42 5.21 0.27 -1.59
C ARG A 42 5.30 1.50 -2.50
N LYS A 43 4.99 2.69 -1.98
CA LYS A 43 5.14 3.97 -2.69
C LYS A 43 6.61 4.33 -2.88
N GLY A 44 7.43 4.15 -1.84
CA GLY A 44 8.88 4.35 -1.92
C GLY A 44 9.55 3.38 -2.91
N TYR A 45 9.16 2.10 -2.88
CA TYR A 45 9.67 1.10 -3.82
C TYR A 45 9.40 1.50 -5.27
N PHE A 46 8.14 1.84 -5.59
CA PHE A 46 7.76 2.28 -6.93
C PHE A 46 8.51 3.54 -7.38
N ALA A 47 8.70 4.52 -6.50
CA ALA A 47 9.48 5.72 -6.81
C ALA A 47 10.96 5.42 -7.07
N SER A 48 11.54 4.44 -6.37
CA SER A 48 12.96 4.08 -6.48
C SER A 48 13.28 3.18 -7.68
N LYS A 49 12.40 2.23 -7.99
CA LYS A 49 12.63 1.20 -9.00
C LYS A 49 11.82 1.38 -10.29
N GLY A 50 10.75 2.18 -10.26
CA GLY A 50 9.77 2.27 -11.35
C GLY A 50 8.88 1.04 -11.51
N GLU A 51 9.06 0.02 -10.66
CA GLU A 51 8.35 -1.26 -10.71
C GLU A 51 7.45 -1.43 -9.49
N GLN A 52 6.39 -2.24 -9.64
CA GLN A 52 5.53 -2.54 -8.52
C GLN A 52 6.21 -3.54 -7.58
N PRO A 53 6.15 -3.31 -6.26
CA PRO A 53 6.68 -4.25 -5.30
C PRO A 53 5.92 -5.57 -5.39
N GLU A 54 6.64 -6.67 -5.13
CA GLU A 54 6.08 -8.02 -5.13
C GLU A 54 4.79 -8.09 -4.30
N GLY A 55 3.84 -8.94 -4.72
CA GLY A 55 2.52 -9.06 -4.09
C GLY A 55 2.58 -9.28 -2.58
N ARG A 56 3.65 -9.91 -2.08
CA ARG A 56 3.90 -10.20 -0.67
C ARG A 56 4.40 -9.02 0.16
N MET A 57 4.81 -7.90 -0.44
CA MET A 57 5.33 -6.74 0.30
C MET A 57 4.20 -5.88 0.88
N LEU A 58 4.13 -5.79 2.20
CA LEU A 58 3.16 -4.99 2.94
C LEU A 58 3.50 -3.49 2.90
N GLN A 59 2.54 -2.64 3.28
CA GLN A 59 2.73 -1.18 3.37
C GLN A 59 3.73 -0.76 4.46
N SER A 60 3.96 -1.62 5.46
CA SER A 60 5.03 -1.47 6.47
C SER A 60 6.43 -1.72 5.89
N GLY A 61 6.53 -2.41 4.75
CA GLY A 61 7.79 -2.86 4.16
C GLY A 61 8.16 -4.31 4.49
N GLU A 62 7.38 -4.99 5.34
CA GLU A 62 7.56 -6.42 5.62
C GLU A 62 7.08 -7.28 4.44
N LEU A 63 7.68 -8.45 4.26
CA LEU A 63 7.24 -9.45 3.30
C LEU A 63 6.40 -10.50 4.04
N LEU A 64 5.19 -10.80 3.54
CA LEU A 64 4.42 -11.97 3.96
C LEU A 64 5.21 -13.23 3.57
N GLU A 65 5.57 -14.06 4.55
CA GLU A 65 6.12 -15.41 4.34
C GLU A 65 5.08 -16.35 3.71
#